data_AF-A0A832W9V4-F1
#
_entry.id   AF-A0A832W9V4-F1
#
_cell.length_a   1.000
_cell.length_b   1.000
_cell.length_c   1.000
_cell.angle_alpha   90.00
_cell.angle_beta   90.00
_cell.angle_gamma   90.00
#
_symmetry.space_group_name_H-M   'P 1'
#
loop_
_entity.id
_entity.type
_entity.pdbx_description
1 polymer ?
#
loop_
_entity_poly.entity_id
_entity_poly.type
_entity_poly.pdbx_seq_one_letter_code
_entity_poly.pdbx_strand_id
1 'polypeptide(L)' 'MPFITMRENAEWIETVEDGGNVLVEVDYKKIKDAILNFEGAEIKSDVFGTGNACADICDILNEHLL' A
#
# COMPACT_ATOMS: atom_id res chain seq x y z
N MET A 1 -1.79 2.60 -8.71
CA MET A 1 -0.53 2.05 -9.26
C MET A 1 -0.19 0.73 -8.57
N PRO A 2 -0.13 -0.42 -9.26
CA PRO A 2 0.35 -1.69 -8.71
C PRO A 2 1.87 -1.68 -8.49
N PHE A 3 2.36 -2.44 -7.50
CA PHE A 3 3.81 -2.59 -7.27
C PHE A 3 4.17 -3.97 -6.69
N ILE A 4 5.45 -4.32 -6.78
CA ILE A 4 5.99 -5.63 -6.40
C ILE A 4 6.96 -5.45 -5.23
N THR A 5 6.77 -6.22 -4.17
CA THR A 5 7.64 -6.23 -2.99
C THR A 5 8.56 -7.46 -3.01
N MET A 6 9.88 -7.23 -3.14
CA MET A 6 10.91 -8.27 -3.11
C MET A 6 11.37 -8.61 -1.68
N ARG A 7 10.41 -8.84 -0.79
CA ARG A 7 10.60 -9.23 0.63
C ARG A 7 9.60 -10.32 0.98
N GLU A 8 9.86 -11.06 2.04
CA GLU A 8 8.92 -12.05 2.60
C GLU A 8 7.72 -11.38 3.28
N ASN A 9 7.91 -10.16 3.80
CA ASN A 9 6.89 -9.45 4.58
C ASN A 9 6.81 -7.98 4.15
N ALA A 10 5.64 -7.37 4.37
CA ALA A 10 5.40 -5.94 4.27
C ALA A 10 4.71 -5.44 5.54
N GLU A 11 5.08 -4.24 5.97
CA GLU A 11 4.44 -3.56 7.11
C GLU A 11 3.06 -3.00 6.74
N TRP A 12 2.82 -2.76 5.45
CA TRP A 12 1.55 -2.29 4.88
C TRP A 12 0.77 -3.46 4.27
N ILE A 13 0.22 -4.31 5.13
CA ILE A 13 -0.51 -5.54 4.75
C ILE A 13 -1.75 -5.18 3.92
N GLU A 14 -2.40 -4.07 4.24
CA GLU A 14 -3.56 -3.52 3.54
C GLU A 14 -3.29 -3.33 2.04
N THR A 15 -2.05 -3.06 1.63
CA THR A 15 -1.72 -2.93 0.19
C THR A 15 -1.78 -4.26 -0.56
N VAL A 16 -1.50 -5.37 0.13
CA VAL A 16 -1.60 -6.73 -0.41
C VAL A 16 -3.06 -7.18 -0.39
N GLU A 17 -3.78 -6.89 0.69
CA GLU A 17 -5.21 -7.19 0.83
C GLU A 17 -6.06 -6.48 -0.23
N ASP A 18 -5.72 -5.21 -0.54
CA ASP A 18 -6.34 -4.44 -1.62
C ASP A 18 -5.90 -4.88 -3.03
N GLY A 19 -5.07 -5.92 -3.15
CA GLY A 19 -4.56 -6.40 -4.44
C GLY A 19 -3.67 -5.38 -5.17
N GLY A 20 -3.21 -4.35 -4.47
CA GLY A 20 -2.34 -3.31 -5.02
C GLY A 20 -0.86 -3.66 -4.98
N ASN A 21 -0.49 -4.66 -4.20
CA ASN A 21 0.88 -5.12 -3.92
C ASN A 21 0.94 -6.65 -3.98
N VAL A 22 2.07 -7.18 -4.46
CA VAL A 22 2.37 -8.62 -4.41
C VAL A 22 3.75 -8.85 -3.81
N LEU A 23 3.86 -9.82 -2.90
CA LEU A 23 5.13 -10.25 -2.27
C LEU A 23 5.75 -11.39 -3.09
N VAL A 24 6.95 -11.18 -3.60
CA VAL A 24 7.66 -12.15 -4.45
C VAL A 24 8.97 -12.67 -3.84
N GLU A 25 9.34 -12.16 -2.67
CA GLU A 25 10.62 -12.48 -2.02
C GLU A 25 11.80 -12.25 -2.99
N VAL A 26 12.81 -13.12 -2.93
CA VAL A 26 13.92 -13.19 -3.90
C VAL A 26 13.80 -14.42 -4.81
N ASP A 27 12.56 -14.81 -5.16
CA ASP A 27 12.30 -15.93 -6.08
C ASP A 27 12.24 -15.43 -7.52
N TYR A 28 13.22 -15.84 -8.33
CA TYR A 28 13.33 -15.43 -9.74
C TYR A 28 12.06 -15.72 -10.57
N LYS A 29 11.39 -16.85 -10.33
CA LYS A 29 10.17 -17.22 -11.08
C LYS A 29 9.01 -16.32 -10.66
N LYS A 30 8.82 -16.09 -9.36
CA LYS A 30 7.78 -15.16 -8.85
C LYS A 30 8.01 -13.75 -9.35
N ILE A 31 9.27 -13.26 -9.33
CA ILE A 31 9.63 -11.94 -9.85
C ILE A 31 9.29 -11.82 -11.34
N LYS A 32 9.71 -12.81 -12.15
CA LYS A 32 9.44 -12.81 -13.59
C LYS A 32 7.95 -12.85 -13.89
N ASP A 33 7.21 -13.67 -13.17
CA ASP A 33 5.76 -13.78 -13.32
C ASP A 33 5.06 -12.47 -12.97
N ALA A 34 5.40 -11.86 -11.83
CA ALA A 34 4.82 -10.60 -11.40
C ALA A 34 5.12 -9.45 -12.39
N ILE A 35 6.34 -9.37 -12.93
CA ILE A 35 6.67 -8.34 -13.94
C ILE A 35 5.82 -8.48 -15.20
N LEU A 36 5.49 -9.70 -15.62
CA LEU A 36 4.78 -9.96 -16.87
C LEU A 36 3.26 -9.92 -16.71
N ASN A 37 2.75 -10.30 -15.53
CA ASN A 37 1.35 -10.67 -15.35
C ASN A 37 0.64 -9.93 -14.20
N PHE A 38 1.36 -9.20 -13.33
CA PHE A 38 0.71 -8.51 -12.21
C PHE A 38 0.20 -7.13 -12.62
N GLU A 39 -1.12 -7.02 -12.77
CA GLU A 39 -1.82 -5.77 -13.09
C GLU A 39 -2.35 -5.04 -11.84
N GLY A 40 -2.45 -5.76 -10.73
CA GLY A 40 -3.08 -5.33 -9.48
C GLY A 40 -4.60 -5.08 -9.61
N ALA A 41 -5.21 -4.65 -8.51
CA ALA A 41 -6.64 -4.33 -8.49
C ALA A 41 -6.95 -3.01 -9.22
N GLU A 42 -8.07 -2.99 -9.96
CA GLU A 42 -8.59 -1.78 -10.65
C GLU A 42 -9.02 -0.70 -9.67
N ILE A 43 -9.65 -1.09 -8.56
CA ILE A 43 -10.14 -0.18 -7.51
C ILE A 43 -9.36 -0.49 -6.24
N LYS A 44 -8.77 0.55 -5.67
CA LYS A 44 -8.07 0.51 -4.38
C LYS A 44 -8.89 1.29 -3.37
N SER A 45 -8.95 0.80 -2.15
CA SER A 45 -9.60 1.53 -1.07
C SER A 45 -8.74 2.71 -0.63
N ASP A 46 -9.38 3.72 -0.04
CA ASP A 46 -8.70 4.88 0.54
C ASP A 46 -8.18 4.57 1.96
N VAL A 47 -7.59 3.38 2.19
CA VAL A 47 -7.08 2.95 3.51
C VAL A 47 -6.02 3.90 4.10
N PHE A 48 -5.31 4.64 3.25
CA PHE A 48 -4.34 5.68 3.65
C PHE A 48 -4.94 7.08 3.73
N GLY A 49 -6.25 7.21 3.54
CA GLY A 49 -6.97 8.47 3.55
C GLY A 49 -7.02 9.16 2.19
N THR A 50 -7.74 10.28 2.17
CA THR A 50 -8.08 11.02 0.95
C THR A 50 -7.20 12.26 0.72
N GLY A 51 -6.05 12.33 1.42
CA GLY A 51 -5.11 13.46 1.33
C GLY A 51 -5.34 14.60 2.33
N ASN A 52 -6.25 14.45 3.30
CA ASN A 52 -6.55 15.49 4.30
C ASN A 52 -5.81 15.33 5.64
N ALA A 53 -4.93 14.33 5.77
CA ALA A 53 -4.30 13.99 7.05
C ALA A 53 -3.63 15.17 7.77
N CYS A 54 -3.01 16.10 7.04
CA CYS A 54 -2.41 17.29 7.67
C CYS A 54 -3.44 18.21 8.33
N ALA A 55 -4.61 18.40 7.71
CA ALA A 55 -5.69 19.22 8.27
C ALA A 55 -6.24 18.56 9.54
N ASP A 56 -6.54 17.25 9.46
CA ASP A 56 -7.05 16.47 10.59
C ASP A 56 -6.07 16.50 11.79
N ILE A 57 -4.77 16.38 11.53
CA ILE A 57 -3.74 16.47 12.57
C ILE A 57 -3.71 17.87 13.20
N CYS A 58 -3.79 18.94 12.41
CA CYS A 58 -3.82 20.31 12.92
C CYS A 58 -5.05 20.55 13.81
N ASP A 59 -6.22 20.06 13.40
CA ASP A 59 -7.46 20.21 14.17
C ASP A 59 -7.35 19.49 15.52
N ILE A 60 -6.87 18.24 15.55
CA ILE A 60 -6.63 17.48 16.79
C ILE A 60 -5.64 18.20 17.72
N LEU A 61 -4.54 18.74 17.17
CA LEU A 61 -3.55 19.47 17.97
C LEU A 61 -4.15 20.75 18.56
N ASN A 62 -4.94 21.50 17.79
CA ASN A 62 -5.62 22.69 18.28
C ASN A 62 -6.66 22.36 19.37
N GLU A 63 -7.35 21.23 19.28
CA GLU A 63 -8.32 20.77 20.28
C GLU A 63 -7.69 20.31 21.60
N HIS A 64 -6.45 19.81 21.56
CA HIS A 64 -5.79 19.19 22.73
C HIS A 64 -4.64 19.99 23.35
N LEU A 65 -4.15 21.04 22.67
CA LEU A 65 -3.04 21.89 23.15
C LEU A 65 -3.45 23.34 23.48
N LEU A 66 -4.68 23.74 23.17
CA LEU A 66 -5.26 25.05 23.54
C LEU A 66 -6.44 24.85 24.51
#